data_AF-A0A9D9ZJH5-F1
#
_entry.id   AF-A0A9D9ZJH5-F1
#
_cell.length_a   1.000
_cell.length_b   1.000
_cell.length_c   1.000
_cell.angle_alpha   90.00
_cell.angle_beta   90.00
_cell.angle_gamma   90.00
#
_symmetry.space_group_name_H-M   'P 1'
#
loop_
_entity.id
_entity.type
_entity.pdbx_description
1 polymer ?
#
loop_
_entity_poly.entity_id
_entity_poly.type
_entity_poly.pdbx_seq_one_letter_code
_entity_poly.pdbx_strand_id
1 'polypeptide(L)'
;FIGIGDKEMDIEKGGSAAEQIEYHGENYALQATALQASDLKNLKVDGNTYTFEVENATSPQTDKSTAMSRLTNDILTQSMVDSEIKNFISAAKINSATIEYTNIKATVVIEDGNLKEFKYSYDGNVAELNIKVSFISVSGKGAMHVEGAYTNFAY
;
A
#
# COMPACT_ATOMS: atom_id res chain seq x y z
N PHE A 1 -14.65 -2.24 5.53
CA PHE A 1 -14.01 -1.46 4.46
C PHE A 1 -13.41 -0.18 5.00
N ILE A 2 -12.08 -0.06 4.97
CA ILE A 2 -11.40 1.25 5.04
C ILE A 2 -11.49 1.92 3.64
N GLY A 3 -12.66 1.87 3.00
CA GLY A 3 -12.75 1.98 1.54
C GLY A 3 -13.92 2.80 1.02
N ILE A 4 -14.45 3.71 1.84
CA ILE A 4 -15.38 4.76 1.35
C ILE A 4 -15.04 6.05 2.08
N GLY A 5 -14.69 7.09 1.30
CA GLY A 5 -14.37 8.42 1.79
C GLY A 5 -12.90 8.66 2.09
N ASP A 6 -12.55 9.94 2.26
CA ASP A 6 -11.20 10.37 2.63
C ASP A 6 -10.94 9.99 4.09
N LYS A 7 -9.77 9.41 4.33
CA LYS A 7 -9.33 9.04 5.66
C LYS A 7 -7.92 9.58 5.88
N GLU A 8 -7.79 10.40 6.92
CA GLU A 8 -6.53 10.95 7.38
C GLU A 8 -6.32 10.48 8.82
N MET A 9 -5.10 10.05 9.14
CA MET A 9 -4.75 9.61 10.48
C MET A 9 -3.30 9.94 10.77
N ASP A 10 -3.08 10.63 11.89
CA ASP A 10 -1.76 10.88 12.44
C ASP A 10 -1.47 9.90 13.57
N ILE A 11 -0.34 9.22 13.51
CA ILE A 11 0.15 8.35 14.59
C ILE A 11 1.24 9.09 15.34
N GLU A 12 1.01 9.34 16.63
CA GLU A 12 2.00 10.00 17.48
C GLU A 12 3.31 9.20 17.57
N LYS A 13 4.41 9.91 17.80
CA LYS A 13 5.74 9.31 17.98
C LYS A 13 5.72 8.26 19.09
N GLY A 14 6.11 7.03 18.75
CA GLY A 14 6.11 5.89 19.67
C GLY A 14 4.77 5.16 19.74
N GLY A 15 3.74 5.64 19.05
CA GLY A 15 2.48 4.95 18.84
C GLY A 15 2.60 3.79 17.85
N SER A 16 1.69 2.82 17.97
CA SER A 16 1.62 1.65 17.11
C SER A 16 0.52 1.84 16.07
N ALA A 17 0.89 1.82 14.77
CA ALA A 17 -0.06 1.80 13.67
C ALA A 17 -1.04 0.61 13.80
N ALA A 18 -0.52 -0.55 14.22
CA ALA A 18 -1.32 -1.75 14.46
C ALA A 18 -2.41 -1.54 15.52
N GLU A 19 -2.09 -0.83 16.60
CA GLU A 19 -3.03 -0.60 17.70
C GLU A 19 -4.03 0.52 17.40
N GLN A 20 -3.62 1.56 16.68
CA GLN A 20 -4.44 2.77 16.48
C GLN A 20 -5.32 2.70 15.23
N ILE A 21 -4.85 2.09 14.15
CA ILE A 21 -5.65 1.86 12.95
C ILE A 21 -6.54 0.60 13.13
N GLU A 22 -6.16 -0.29 14.05
CA GLU A 22 -6.74 -1.62 14.28
C GLU A 22 -6.68 -2.48 13.00
N TYR A 23 -7.66 -2.32 12.13
CA TYR A 23 -7.86 -3.16 10.96
C TYR A 23 -6.83 -2.86 9.87
N HIS A 24 -5.97 -3.83 9.55
CA HIS A 24 -4.79 -3.70 8.67
C HIS A 24 -3.71 -2.72 9.17
N GLY A 25 -3.79 -2.25 10.41
CA GLY A 25 -2.85 -1.26 10.98
C GLY A 25 -1.37 -1.67 10.87
N GLU A 26 -1.08 -2.97 10.97
CA GLU A 26 0.27 -3.53 10.82
C GLU A 26 0.90 -3.27 9.44
N ASN A 27 0.08 -3.15 8.39
CA ASN A 27 0.57 -2.94 7.03
C ASN A 27 1.10 -1.50 6.81
N TYR A 28 0.64 -0.55 7.63
CA TYR A 28 1.05 0.86 7.60
C TYR A 28 2.24 1.17 8.51
N ALA A 29 2.88 0.14 9.09
CA ALA A 29 4.12 0.35 9.84
C ALA A 29 5.27 0.64 8.87
N LEU A 30 6.13 1.61 9.23
CA LEU A 30 7.38 1.79 8.51
C LEU A 30 8.22 0.53 8.65
N GLN A 31 8.64 -0.01 7.51
CA GLN A 31 9.57 -1.12 7.45
C GLN A 31 10.84 -0.73 6.71
N ALA A 32 11.93 -1.43 7.01
CA ALA A 32 13.13 -1.36 6.20
C ALA A 32 12.80 -1.83 4.78
N THR A 33 12.94 -0.93 3.81
CA THR A 33 12.73 -1.27 2.40
C THR A 33 13.74 -2.33 1.97
N ALA A 34 13.33 -3.19 1.03
CA ALA A 34 14.22 -4.17 0.40
C ALA A 34 14.57 -3.77 -1.04
N LEU A 35 14.37 -2.49 -1.39
CA LEU A 35 14.55 -1.98 -2.74
C LEU A 35 15.95 -2.25 -3.26
N GLN A 36 16.01 -2.63 -4.53
CA GLN A 36 17.23 -2.83 -5.28
C GLN A 36 17.50 -1.60 -6.14
N ALA A 37 18.76 -1.39 -6.54
CA ALA A 37 19.11 -0.27 -7.41
C ALA A 37 18.29 -0.26 -8.73
N SER A 38 17.94 -1.44 -9.26
CA SER A 38 17.11 -1.60 -10.46
C SER A 38 15.64 -1.21 -10.27
N ASP A 39 15.16 -1.16 -9.03
CA ASP A 39 13.79 -0.76 -8.70
C ASP A 39 13.60 0.76 -8.82
N LEU A 40 14.68 1.53 -8.64
CA LEU A 40 14.65 2.99 -8.64
C LEU A 40 14.58 3.52 -10.08
N LYS A 41 13.38 3.80 -10.58
CA LYS A 41 13.17 4.46 -11.86
C LYS A 41 13.14 5.97 -11.68
N ASN A 42 13.62 6.70 -12.70
CA ASN A 42 13.52 8.15 -12.75
C ASN A 42 14.07 8.86 -11.49
N LEU A 43 15.12 8.29 -10.88
CA LEU A 43 15.74 8.84 -9.67
C LEU A 43 16.23 10.27 -9.92
N LYS A 44 15.77 11.19 -9.07
CA LYS A 44 16.21 12.58 -8.99
C LYS A 44 16.83 12.80 -7.62
N VAL A 45 17.95 13.51 -7.61
CA VAL A 45 18.67 13.88 -6.38
C VAL A 45 18.74 15.40 -6.33
N ASP A 46 18.22 15.97 -5.25
CA ASP A 46 18.26 17.40 -4.96
C ASP A 46 18.75 17.60 -3.52
N GLY A 47 20.06 17.85 -3.39
CA GLY A 47 20.74 17.89 -2.10
C GLY A 47 20.58 16.57 -1.32
N ASN A 48 19.86 16.66 -0.21
CA ASN A 48 19.58 15.54 0.69
C ASN A 48 18.28 14.78 0.36
N THR A 49 17.58 15.21 -0.69
CA THR A 49 16.28 14.69 -1.10
C THR A 49 16.42 13.80 -2.34
N TYR A 50 15.84 12.61 -2.27
CA TYR A 50 15.84 11.59 -3.31
C TYR A 50 14.40 11.29 -3.69
N THR A 51 14.04 11.53 -4.94
CA THR A 51 12.70 11.21 -5.47
C THR A 51 12.82 10.17 -6.57
N PHE A 52 12.02 9.12 -6.52
CA PHE A 52 12.04 8.06 -7.52
C PHE A 52 10.65 7.46 -7.72
N GLU A 53 10.51 6.73 -8.82
CA GLU A 53 9.36 5.90 -9.14
C GLU A 53 9.78 4.43 -9.05
N VAL A 54 8.82 3.55 -8.80
CA VAL A 54 9.02 2.09 -8.92
C VAL A 54 8.06 1.52 -9.95
N GLU A 55 8.35 0.32 -10.45
CA GLU A 55 7.50 -0.32 -11.45
C GLU A 55 6.09 -0.58 -10.90
N ASN A 56 5.09 -0.37 -11.77
CA ASN A 56 3.70 -0.73 -11.52
C ASN A 56 3.58 -2.22 -11.14
N ALA A 57 2.60 -2.54 -10.31
CA ALA A 57 2.36 -3.91 -9.86
C ALA A 57 0.88 -4.30 -10.06
N THR A 58 0.63 -5.57 -10.32
CA THR A 58 -0.73 -6.11 -10.45
C THR A 58 -0.91 -7.24 -9.45
N SER A 59 -1.89 -7.10 -8.57
CA SER A 59 -2.17 -8.03 -7.46
C SER A 59 -0.91 -8.45 -6.67
N PRO A 60 -0.07 -7.50 -6.23
CA PRO A 60 1.15 -7.82 -5.48
C PRO A 60 0.84 -8.58 -4.18
N GLN A 61 1.80 -9.39 -3.75
CA GLN A 61 1.81 -10.00 -2.42
C GLN A 61 2.76 -9.22 -1.50
N THR A 62 2.63 -9.37 -0.19
CA THR A 62 3.56 -8.78 0.81
C THR A 62 4.82 -9.65 1.00
N ASP A 63 5.38 -10.15 -0.11
CA ASP A 63 6.46 -11.15 -0.12
C ASP A 63 7.77 -10.63 -0.73
N LYS A 64 7.84 -9.32 -1.04
CA LYS A 64 9.00 -8.66 -1.65
C LYS A 64 9.32 -9.11 -3.08
N SER A 65 8.42 -9.82 -3.75
CA SER A 65 8.58 -10.26 -5.15
C SER A 65 8.54 -9.09 -6.15
N THR A 66 7.76 -8.05 -5.85
CA THR A 66 7.61 -6.84 -6.69
C THR A 66 8.29 -5.64 -6.05
N ALA A 67 8.65 -4.63 -6.86
CA ALA A 67 9.21 -3.38 -6.34
C ALA A 67 8.25 -2.68 -5.35
N MET A 68 6.94 -2.72 -5.61
CA MET A 68 5.90 -2.24 -4.68
C MET A 68 6.01 -2.93 -3.32
N SER A 69 6.04 -4.27 -3.28
CA SER A 69 6.14 -5.04 -2.04
C SER A 69 7.52 -4.95 -1.35
N ARG A 70 8.53 -4.43 -2.05
CA ARG A 70 9.84 -4.08 -1.45
C ARG A 70 9.85 -2.68 -0.85
N LEU A 71 8.98 -1.79 -1.35
CA LEU A 71 8.80 -0.41 -0.88
C LEU A 71 7.93 -0.36 0.37
N THR A 72 6.74 -0.96 0.35
CA THR A 72 5.75 -0.88 1.44
C THR A 72 4.89 -2.16 1.52
N ASN A 73 4.34 -2.44 2.70
CA ASN A 73 3.29 -3.46 2.90
C ASN A 73 1.89 -2.85 2.87
N ASP A 74 1.79 -1.52 2.77
CA ASP A 74 0.54 -0.82 2.55
C ASP A 74 0.05 -1.09 1.13
N ILE A 75 -0.53 -2.28 0.95
CA ILE A 75 -1.16 -2.79 -0.26
C ILE A 75 -2.33 -3.70 0.13
N LEU A 76 -3.35 -3.72 -0.71
CA LEU A 76 -4.45 -4.67 -0.63
C LEU A 76 -4.10 -5.90 -1.45
N THR A 77 -3.82 -7.01 -0.76
CA THR A 77 -3.64 -8.30 -1.44
C THR A 77 -5.00 -8.93 -1.77
N GLN A 78 -5.03 -9.82 -2.76
CA GLN A 78 -6.23 -10.57 -3.11
C GLN A 78 -6.81 -11.36 -1.91
N SER A 79 -5.95 -11.91 -1.05
CA SER A 79 -6.39 -12.68 0.13
C SER A 79 -7.05 -11.78 1.18
N MET A 80 -6.59 -10.54 1.36
CA MET A 80 -7.23 -9.56 2.24
C MET A 80 -8.63 -9.20 1.73
N VAL A 81 -8.76 -8.93 0.43
CA VAL A 81 -10.06 -8.65 -0.22
C VAL A 81 -11.00 -9.85 -0.08
N ASP A 82 -10.51 -11.08 -0.26
CA ASP A 82 -11.28 -12.31 -0.06
C ASP A 82 -11.76 -12.50 1.37
N SER A 83 -10.87 -12.30 2.34
CA SER A 83 -11.24 -12.37 3.76
C SER A 83 -12.28 -11.31 4.14
N GLU A 84 -12.14 -10.09 3.64
CA GLU A 84 -13.08 -8.99 3.91
C GLU A 84 -14.48 -9.28 3.39
N ILE A 85 -14.57 -9.71 2.14
CA ILE A 85 -15.87 -10.01 1.51
C ILE A 85 -16.54 -11.21 2.21
N LYS A 86 -15.78 -12.24 2.60
CA LYS A 86 -16.32 -13.38 3.35
C LYS A 86 -16.79 -13.00 4.76
N ASN A 87 -16.11 -12.08 5.43
CA ASN A 87 -16.53 -11.58 6.73
C ASN A 87 -17.87 -10.84 6.65
N PHE A 88 -18.14 -10.18 5.51
CA PHE A 88 -19.41 -9.49 5.28
C PHE A 88 -20.52 -10.41 4.75
N ILE A 89 -20.18 -11.29 3.82
CA ILE A 89 -21.08 -12.24 3.17
C ILE A 89 -20.40 -13.62 3.16
N SER A 90 -20.66 -14.42 4.18
CA SER A 90 -19.98 -15.73 4.37
C SER A 90 -20.18 -16.72 3.22
N ALA A 91 -21.29 -16.63 2.50
CA ALA A 91 -21.59 -17.46 1.32
C ALA A 91 -20.96 -16.96 0.01
N ALA A 92 -20.24 -15.83 0.04
CA ALA A 92 -19.58 -15.27 -1.14
C ALA A 92 -18.35 -16.09 -1.53
N LYS A 93 -18.24 -16.37 -2.84
CA LYS A 93 -17.03 -16.90 -3.45
C LYS A 93 -16.43 -15.83 -4.37
N ILE A 94 -15.20 -15.43 -4.11
CA ILE A 94 -14.44 -14.60 -5.05
C ILE A 94 -13.86 -15.50 -6.14
N ASN A 95 -14.23 -15.22 -7.39
CA ASN A 95 -13.65 -15.92 -8.54
C ASN A 95 -12.37 -15.20 -9.02
N SER A 96 -12.35 -13.87 -8.91
CA SER A 96 -11.22 -13.03 -9.27
C SER A 96 -11.28 -11.71 -8.50
N ALA A 97 -10.10 -11.22 -8.11
CA ALA A 97 -9.90 -9.85 -7.64
C ALA A 97 -8.53 -9.38 -8.09
N THR A 98 -8.52 -8.44 -9.03
CA THR A 98 -7.32 -7.88 -9.65
C THR A 98 -7.26 -6.39 -9.35
N ILE A 99 -6.17 -5.98 -8.70
CA ILE A 99 -5.90 -4.57 -8.40
C ILE A 99 -4.60 -4.18 -9.09
N GLU A 100 -4.66 -3.12 -9.88
CA GLU A 100 -3.51 -2.52 -10.54
C GLU A 100 -3.01 -1.33 -9.72
N TYR A 101 -1.73 -1.36 -9.39
CA TYR A 101 -1.01 -0.32 -8.66
C TYR A 101 -0.14 0.46 -9.63
N THR A 102 -0.36 1.77 -9.70
CA THR A 102 0.30 2.66 -10.65
C THR A 102 0.74 3.96 -10.00
N ASN A 103 1.52 4.78 -10.73
CA ASN A 103 2.02 6.07 -10.24
C ASN A 103 2.76 5.98 -8.90
N ILE A 104 3.44 4.86 -8.66
CA ILE A 104 4.09 4.56 -7.38
C ILE A 104 5.35 5.42 -7.27
N LYS A 105 5.31 6.37 -6.34
CA LYS A 105 6.35 7.38 -6.14
C LYS A 105 6.83 7.33 -4.70
N ALA A 106 8.11 7.61 -4.52
CA ALA A 106 8.69 7.76 -3.19
C ALA A 106 9.63 8.97 -3.14
N THR A 107 9.62 9.63 -1.98
CA THR A 107 10.57 10.69 -1.64
C THR A 107 11.22 10.35 -0.30
N VAL A 108 12.54 10.41 -0.28
CA VAL A 108 13.38 10.08 0.86
C VAL A 108 14.26 11.29 1.15
N VAL A 109 14.31 11.74 2.40
CA VAL A 109 15.25 12.78 2.85
C VAL A 109 16.26 12.14 3.81
N ILE A 110 17.55 12.25 3.49
CA ILE A 110 18.64 11.73 4.31
C ILE A 110 19.56 12.87 4.70
N GLU A 111 19.71 13.12 5.99
CA GLU A 111 20.62 14.15 6.53
C GLU A 111 21.56 13.50 7.55
N ASP A 112 22.86 13.78 7.42
CA ASP A 112 23.91 13.23 8.29
C ASP A 112 23.84 11.70 8.43
N GLY A 113 23.48 11.01 7.33
CA GLY A 113 23.34 9.56 7.28
C GLY A 113 22.06 9.00 7.90
N ASN A 114 21.14 9.85 8.37
CA ASN A 114 19.89 9.46 9.02
C ASN A 114 18.67 9.78 8.14
N LEU A 115 17.70 8.87 8.10
CA LEU A 115 16.42 9.09 7.42
C LEU A 115 15.61 10.17 8.17
N LYS A 116 15.30 11.28 7.53
CA LYS A 116 14.51 12.37 8.14
C LYS A 116 13.05 12.33 7.73
N GLU A 117 12.81 11.92 6.50
CA GLU A 117 11.48 11.82 5.93
C GLU A 117 11.44 10.67 4.93
N PHE A 118 10.37 9.88 4.99
CA PHE A 118 10.00 8.94 3.94
C PHE A 118 8.55 9.16 3.58
N LYS A 119 8.32 9.58 2.34
CA LYS A 119 7.00 9.74 1.74
C LYS A 119 6.84 8.79 0.59
N TYR A 120 5.63 8.27 0.40
CA TYR A 120 5.28 7.52 -0.79
C TYR A 120 3.84 7.80 -1.18
N SER A 121 3.53 7.61 -2.45
CA SER A 121 2.17 7.63 -2.94
C SER A 121 1.98 6.65 -4.08
N TYR A 122 0.74 6.22 -4.27
CA TYR A 122 0.35 5.36 -5.38
C TYR A 122 -1.15 5.44 -5.65
N ASP A 123 -1.55 5.04 -6.85
CA ASP A 123 -2.93 4.81 -7.23
C ASP A 123 -3.21 3.31 -7.33
N GLY A 124 -4.33 2.87 -6.77
CA GLY A 124 -4.86 1.53 -6.94
C GLY A 124 -6.16 1.54 -7.72
N ASN A 125 -6.30 0.68 -8.73
CA ASN A 125 -7.52 0.53 -9.51
C ASN A 125 -7.96 -0.93 -9.55
N VAL A 126 -9.21 -1.21 -9.20
CA VAL A 126 -9.81 -2.54 -9.30
C VAL A 126 -10.13 -2.81 -10.77
N ALA A 127 -9.22 -3.50 -11.46
CA ALA A 127 -9.40 -3.90 -12.84
C ALA A 127 -10.46 -5.01 -12.97
N GLU A 128 -10.52 -5.91 -11.99
CA GLU A 128 -11.50 -6.99 -11.95
C GLU A 128 -11.89 -7.30 -10.50
N LEU A 129 -13.19 -7.42 -10.23
CA LEU A 129 -13.69 -8.04 -9.01
C LEU A 129 -14.95 -8.83 -9.36
N ASN A 130 -14.89 -10.15 -9.27
CA ASN A 130 -16.01 -11.03 -9.54
C ASN A 130 -16.37 -11.82 -8.30
N ILE A 131 -17.57 -11.57 -7.78
CA ILE A 131 -18.10 -12.20 -6.57
C ILE A 131 -19.32 -13.02 -6.97
N LYS A 132 -19.33 -14.29 -6.58
CA LYS A 132 -20.47 -15.17 -6.74
C LYS A 132 -21.15 -15.37 -5.39
N VAL A 133 -22.45 -15.07 -5.33
CA VAL A 133 -23.30 -15.33 -4.16
C VAL A 133 -24.44 -16.22 -4.62
N SER A 134 -24.38 -17.50 -4.25
CA SER A 134 -25.33 -18.53 -4.73
C SER A 134 -25.38 -18.58 -6.28
N PHE A 135 -26.54 -18.33 -6.88
CA PHE A 135 -26.75 -18.31 -8.33
C PHE A 135 -26.52 -16.92 -8.98
N ILE A 136 -26.22 -15.89 -8.19
CA ILE A 136 -26.04 -14.51 -8.68
C ILE A 136 -24.54 -14.18 -8.73
N SER A 137 -24.11 -13.55 -9.82
CA SER A 137 -22.78 -12.96 -9.95
C SER A 137 -22.88 -11.45 -9.90
N VAL A 138 -22.01 -10.83 -9.08
CA VAL A 138 -21.88 -9.39 -8.99
C VAL A 138 -20.43 -9.00 -9.29
N SER A 139 -20.25 -7.85 -9.94
CA SER A 139 -18.94 -7.26 -10.21
C SER A 139 -18.78 -5.95 -9.48
N GLY A 140 -17.59 -5.69 -8.96
CA GLY A 140 -17.25 -4.41 -8.34
C GLY A 140 -16.23 -3.62 -9.16
N LYS A 141 -16.22 -2.31 -8.93
CA LYS A 141 -15.16 -1.39 -9.35
C LYS A 141 -14.76 -0.55 -8.14
N GLY A 142 -13.54 -0.05 -8.15
CA GLY A 142 -13.02 0.81 -7.11
C GLY A 142 -11.71 1.43 -7.55
N ALA A 143 -11.43 2.61 -7.04
CA ALA A 143 -10.15 3.27 -7.19
C ALA A 143 -9.75 3.82 -5.82
N MET A 144 -8.46 3.85 -5.55
CA MET A 144 -7.87 4.42 -4.35
C MET A 144 -6.66 5.25 -4.72
N HIS A 145 -6.45 6.32 -3.97
CA HIS A 145 -5.21 7.06 -3.95
C HIS A 145 -4.68 6.99 -2.53
N VAL A 146 -3.38 6.72 -2.38
CA VAL A 146 -2.74 6.60 -1.07
C VAL A 146 -1.54 7.52 -1.02
N GLU A 147 -1.44 8.27 0.07
CA GLU A 147 -0.26 9.04 0.45
C GLU A 147 0.14 8.63 1.86
N GLY A 148 1.39 8.21 2.04
CA GLY A 148 1.96 7.88 3.33
C GLY A 148 3.18 8.74 3.61
N ALA A 149 3.30 9.23 4.84
CA ALA A 149 4.43 10.04 5.27
C ALA A 149 4.92 9.60 6.66
N TYR A 150 6.21 9.30 6.76
CA TYR A 150 6.89 9.06 8.02
C TYR A 150 7.92 10.16 8.23
N THR A 151 7.79 10.88 9.34
CA THR A 151 8.61 12.03 9.68
C THR A 151 9.03 11.96 11.15
N ASN A 152 9.92 12.86 11.58
CA ASN A 152 10.28 13.03 13.00
C ASN A 152 10.91 11.79 13.66
N PHE A 153 11.74 11.06 12.90
CA PHE A 153 12.50 9.91 13.38
C PHE A 153 13.37 10.23 14.61
N ALA A 154 13.41 9.29 15.55
CA ALA A 154 14.36 9.29 16.66
C ALA A 154 15.49 8.29 16.37
N TYR A 155 16.73 8.73 16.57
CA TYR A 155 17.96 7.95 16.40
C TYR A 155 18.74 7.89 17.71
#